data_AF-A0A3M1B7L0-F1
#
_entry.id   AF-A0A3M1B7L0-F1
#
_cell.length_a   1.000
_cell.length_b   1.000
_cell.length_c   1.000
_cell.angle_alpha   90.00
_cell.angle_beta   90.00
_cell.angle_gamma   90.00
#
_symmetry.space_group_name_H-M   'P 1'
#
loop_
_entity.id
_entity.type
_entity.pdbx_description
1 polymer ?
#
loop_
_entity_poly.entity_id
_entity_poly.type
_entity_poly.pdbx_seq_one_letter_code
_entity_poly.pdbx_strand_id
1 'polypeptide(L)'
;MSKKLVLLSLFILLGSVSLAEAAPRKLLDPGIRVDPTSSPVTNARHVLVELRDRLGIEIDDLRVDAVRRGKTGHHVRFLQHYRGIPVWEGYVSVHTNDQGRVQLVENRWVPGLDLPVVPHISAAEAIEIARETIALRRTRGEIRSRLLIDPSPPDPALVWEVWIPALDPLGDWRIFVDAVQGAPRTKWNELFFDSGYVYNPSALQDTGNTALRDNNNADTPELTAARSLVTLSGLTDNVLVGPYVDLCATGIGGAYKPAC
;
A
#
# COMPACT_ATOMS: atom_id res chain seq x y z
N MET A 1 25.86 -69.21 -16.11
CA MET A 1 24.76 -68.22 -16.08
C MET A 1 25.39 -66.82 -16.01
N SER A 2 25.46 -66.15 -17.16
CA SER A 2 26.14 -64.87 -17.35
C SER A 2 25.19 -63.72 -17.06
N LYS A 3 25.55 -62.83 -16.11
CA LYS A 3 24.78 -61.61 -15.81
C LYS A 3 25.20 -60.51 -16.81
N LYS A 4 24.28 -60.12 -17.70
CA LYS A 4 24.43 -58.98 -18.59
C LYS A 4 24.33 -57.68 -17.80
N LEU A 5 25.36 -56.85 -17.89
CA LEU A 5 25.41 -55.47 -17.41
C LEU A 5 24.81 -54.57 -18.50
N VAL A 6 23.74 -53.84 -18.19
CA VAL A 6 23.13 -52.84 -19.09
C VAL A 6 23.79 -51.50 -18.78
N LEU A 7 24.49 -50.94 -19.76
CA LEU A 7 25.03 -49.57 -19.74
C LEU A 7 23.87 -48.60 -20.01
N LEU A 8 23.54 -47.75 -19.03
CA LEU A 8 22.60 -46.65 -19.22
C LEU A 8 23.43 -45.37 -19.47
N SER A 9 23.50 -44.94 -20.73
CA SER A 9 24.17 -43.69 -21.12
C SER A 9 23.32 -42.50 -20.70
N LEU A 10 23.81 -41.73 -19.71
CA LEU A 10 23.22 -40.48 -19.27
C LEU A 10 23.69 -39.33 -20.20
N PHE A 11 22.83 -38.90 -21.12
CA PHE A 11 23.05 -37.65 -21.87
C PHE A 11 22.67 -36.46 -20.97
N ILE A 12 23.67 -35.76 -20.45
CA ILE A 12 23.48 -34.46 -19.81
C ILE A 12 23.37 -33.42 -20.93
N LEU A 13 22.14 -33.03 -21.28
CA LEU A 13 21.90 -31.78 -21.99
C LEU A 13 22.25 -30.63 -21.03
N LEU A 14 23.41 -30.00 -21.22
CA LEU A 14 23.67 -28.66 -20.70
C LEU A 14 22.79 -27.67 -21.46
N GLY A 15 21.54 -27.53 -21.03
CA GLY A 15 20.75 -26.35 -21.32
C GLY A 15 21.31 -25.21 -20.48
N SER A 16 22.05 -24.30 -21.12
CA SER A 16 22.40 -23.00 -20.53
C SER A 16 21.11 -22.19 -20.34
N VAL A 17 20.46 -22.37 -19.20
CA VAL A 17 19.47 -21.41 -18.70
C VAL A 17 20.28 -20.18 -18.32
N SER A 18 20.35 -19.20 -19.24
CA SER A 18 20.70 -17.84 -18.85
C SER A 18 19.61 -17.39 -17.89
N LEU A 19 19.90 -17.44 -16.60
CA LEU A 19 19.16 -16.67 -15.60
C LEU A 19 19.41 -15.22 -15.97
N ALA A 20 18.52 -14.62 -16.78
CA ALA A 20 18.46 -13.19 -16.90
C ALA A 20 18.40 -12.64 -15.47
N GLU A 21 19.43 -11.89 -15.06
CA GLU A 21 19.49 -11.30 -13.74
C GLU A 21 18.22 -10.47 -13.55
N ALA A 22 17.46 -10.77 -12.49
CA ALA A 22 16.20 -10.08 -12.25
C ALA A 22 16.44 -8.57 -12.16
N ALA A 23 15.64 -7.80 -12.88
CA ALA A 23 15.80 -6.35 -12.93
C ALA A 23 15.84 -5.75 -11.50
N PRO A 24 16.73 -4.78 -11.23
CA PRO A 24 16.93 -4.25 -9.90
C PRO A 24 15.67 -3.48 -9.45
N ARG A 25 15.19 -3.79 -8.25
CA ARG A 25 14.07 -3.06 -7.62
C ARG A 25 14.46 -1.67 -7.12
N LYS A 26 15.73 -1.45 -6.81
CA LYS A 26 16.24 -0.16 -6.34
C LYS A 26 17.62 0.09 -6.92
N LEU A 27 17.83 1.30 -7.43
CA LEU A 27 19.14 1.83 -7.81
C LEU A 27 19.42 3.05 -6.94
N LEU A 28 20.31 2.87 -5.97
CA LEU A 28 20.80 3.96 -5.15
C LEU A 28 21.93 4.65 -5.92
N ASP A 29 21.82 5.97 -6.04
CA ASP A 29 22.86 6.82 -6.62
C ASP A 29 23.46 6.26 -7.93
N PRO A 30 22.68 6.21 -9.03
CA PRO A 30 23.13 5.61 -10.27
C PRO A 30 24.25 6.41 -10.99
N GLY A 31 24.76 7.50 -10.39
CA GLY A 31 25.75 8.38 -11.01
C GLY A 31 25.19 9.34 -12.05
N ILE A 32 23.87 9.36 -12.26
CA ILE A 32 23.20 10.19 -13.26
C ILE A 32 22.97 11.61 -12.71
N ARG A 33 23.20 12.61 -13.56
CA ARG A 33 22.83 14.00 -13.31
C ARG A 33 21.88 14.52 -14.39
N VAL A 34 20.94 15.34 -13.98
CA VAL A 34 19.96 16.03 -14.81
C VAL A 34 20.09 17.54 -14.61
N ASP A 35 19.51 18.33 -15.51
CA ASP A 35 19.46 19.78 -15.37
C ASP A 35 18.48 20.18 -14.25
N PRO A 36 18.93 20.72 -13.10
CA PRO A 36 18.04 21.08 -11.99
C PRO A 36 17.06 22.21 -12.33
N THR A 37 17.27 22.94 -13.43
CA THR A 37 16.37 24.01 -13.88
C THR A 37 15.26 23.52 -14.81
N SER A 38 15.39 22.32 -15.35
CA SER A 38 14.40 21.68 -16.21
C SER A 38 13.24 21.10 -15.40
N SER A 39 12.12 20.83 -16.08
CA SER A 39 10.95 20.19 -15.46
C SER A 39 11.32 18.86 -14.81
N PRO A 40 10.91 18.59 -13.55
CA PRO A 40 11.16 17.31 -12.89
C PRO A 40 10.68 16.11 -13.70
N VAL A 41 9.56 16.25 -14.41
CA VAL A 41 9.01 15.18 -15.26
C VAL A 41 9.92 14.92 -16.45
N THR A 42 10.40 15.96 -17.13
CA THR A 42 11.33 15.83 -18.26
C THR A 42 12.63 15.15 -17.82
N ASN A 43 13.18 15.61 -16.71
CA ASN A 43 14.37 15.01 -16.11
C ASN A 43 14.17 13.54 -15.76
N ALA A 44 13.07 13.21 -15.09
CA ALA A 44 12.78 11.84 -14.71
C ALA A 44 12.57 10.94 -15.94
N ARG A 45 11.92 11.43 -17.00
CA ARG A 45 11.81 10.69 -18.27
C ARG A 45 13.17 10.42 -18.89
N HIS A 46 14.07 11.41 -18.90
CA HIS A 46 15.43 11.23 -19.39
C HIS A 46 16.17 10.11 -18.64
N VAL A 47 16.11 10.14 -17.30
CA VAL A 47 16.70 9.09 -16.44
C VAL A 47 16.13 7.70 -16.76
N LEU A 48 14.81 7.59 -16.95
CA LEU A 48 14.19 6.30 -17.27
C LEU A 48 14.58 5.78 -18.65
N VAL A 49 14.72 6.66 -19.65
CA VAL A 49 15.22 6.28 -20.98
C VAL A 49 16.65 5.75 -20.90
N GLU A 50 17.53 6.44 -20.16
CA GLU A 50 18.92 6.02 -19.94
C GLU A 50 19.03 4.67 -19.22
N LEU A 51 18.13 4.41 -18.28
CA LEU A 51 18.13 3.20 -17.46
C LEU A 51 17.22 2.07 -17.97
N ARG A 52 16.53 2.25 -19.10
CA ARG A 52 15.41 1.37 -19.51
C ARG A 52 15.81 -0.12 -19.56
N ASP A 53 16.95 -0.44 -20.17
CA ASP A 53 17.40 -1.81 -20.40
C ASP A 53 17.84 -2.44 -19.07
N ARG A 54 18.50 -1.64 -18.22
CA ARG A 54 18.91 -2.05 -16.87
C ARG A 54 17.72 -2.29 -15.95
N LEU A 55 16.64 -1.53 -16.10
CA LEU A 55 15.43 -1.65 -15.29
C LEU A 55 14.42 -2.66 -15.86
N GLY A 56 14.62 -3.13 -17.11
CA GLY A 56 13.71 -4.05 -17.78
C GLY A 56 12.30 -3.48 -17.96
N ILE A 57 12.19 -2.20 -18.33
CA ILE A 57 10.92 -1.47 -18.42
C ILE A 57 10.59 -1.01 -19.84
N GLU A 58 9.29 -0.85 -20.11
CA GLU A 58 8.79 -0.23 -21.33
C GLU A 58 8.32 1.21 -21.06
N ILE A 59 9.01 2.19 -21.64
CA ILE A 59 8.75 3.61 -21.37
C ILE A 59 7.38 4.06 -21.88
N ASP A 60 6.92 3.48 -22.99
CA ASP A 60 5.64 3.82 -23.62
C ASP A 60 4.43 3.37 -22.82
N ASP A 61 4.64 2.50 -21.82
CA ASP A 61 3.64 2.03 -20.88
C ASP A 61 3.66 2.83 -19.56
N LEU A 62 4.57 3.78 -19.41
CA LEU A 62 4.68 4.63 -18.22
C LEU A 62 3.93 5.96 -18.38
N ARG A 63 3.09 6.29 -17.41
CA ARG A 63 2.37 7.57 -17.33
C ARG A 63 2.71 8.28 -16.02
N VAL A 64 2.83 9.59 -16.04
CA VAL A 64 3.09 10.36 -14.82
C VAL A 64 1.93 10.17 -13.85
N ASP A 65 2.23 9.75 -12.63
CA ASP A 65 1.24 9.48 -11.58
C ASP A 65 1.36 10.46 -10.42
N ALA A 66 2.60 10.81 -10.03
CA ALA A 66 2.81 11.81 -9.01
C ALA A 66 4.09 12.61 -9.25
N VAL A 67 4.00 13.91 -8.98
CA VAL A 67 5.15 14.81 -8.89
C VAL A 67 5.09 15.46 -7.52
N ARG A 68 6.10 15.23 -6.69
CA ARG A 68 6.19 15.79 -5.34
C ARG A 68 7.50 16.53 -5.18
N ARG A 69 7.44 17.67 -4.49
CA ARG A 69 8.63 18.38 -4.01
C ARG A 69 8.84 18.04 -2.54
N GLY A 70 9.99 17.45 -2.23
CA GLY A 70 10.46 17.26 -0.87
C GLY A 70 11.29 18.46 -0.40
N LYS A 71 11.83 18.37 0.81
CA LYS A 71 12.71 19.41 1.38
C LYS A 71 14.04 19.57 0.63
N THR A 72 14.48 18.51 -0.04
CA THR A 72 15.84 18.40 -0.61
C THR A 72 15.84 18.05 -2.10
N GLY A 73 14.69 18.11 -2.77
CA GLY A 73 14.58 17.72 -4.17
C GLY A 73 13.18 17.30 -4.64
N HIS A 74 13.15 16.56 -5.72
CA HIS A 74 11.94 16.12 -6.41
C HIS A 74 11.79 14.60 -6.42
N HIS A 75 10.54 14.15 -6.33
CA HIS A 75 10.14 12.77 -6.51
C HIS A 75 9.10 12.71 -7.63
N VAL A 76 9.42 11.98 -8.70
CA VAL A 76 8.49 11.73 -9.80
C VAL A 76 8.21 10.24 -9.87
N ARG A 77 6.94 9.87 -9.79
CA ARG A 77 6.46 8.50 -9.95
C ARG A 77 5.69 8.36 -11.25
N PHE A 78 6.00 7.29 -11.98
CA PHE A 78 5.29 6.88 -13.19
C PHE A 78 4.57 5.56 -12.93
N LEU A 79 3.28 5.50 -13.22
CA LEU A 79 2.47 4.30 -13.12
C LEU A 79 2.52 3.53 -14.44
N GLN A 80 2.79 2.22 -14.33
CA GLN A 80 2.72 1.28 -15.43
C GLN A 80 1.27 1.11 -15.89
N HIS A 81 1.08 1.10 -17.19
CA HIS A 81 -0.17 0.75 -17.84
C HIS A 81 0.10 -0.45 -18.74
N TYR A 82 -0.76 -1.46 -18.68
CA TYR A 82 -0.74 -2.59 -19.59
C TYR A 82 -1.95 -2.48 -20.51
N ARG A 83 -1.69 -2.34 -21.83
CA ARG A 83 -2.73 -2.09 -22.85
C ARG A 83 -3.68 -0.94 -22.48
N GLY A 84 -3.13 0.11 -21.85
CA GLY A 84 -3.87 1.30 -21.42
C GLY A 84 -4.56 1.20 -20.06
N ILE A 85 -4.52 0.05 -19.39
CA ILE A 85 -5.10 -0.15 -18.05
C ILE A 85 -4.02 -0.02 -16.98
N PRO A 86 -4.21 0.78 -15.91
CA PRO A 86 -3.21 0.93 -14.86
C PRO A 86 -2.94 -0.41 -14.16
N VAL A 87 -1.67 -0.67 -13.83
CA VAL A 87 -1.26 -1.86 -13.07
C VAL A 87 -1.17 -1.50 -11.58
N TRP A 88 -1.86 -2.27 -10.74
CA TRP A 88 -1.84 -2.09 -9.29
C TRP A 88 -0.42 -2.22 -8.74
N GLU A 89 0.04 -1.18 -8.02
CA GLU A 89 1.40 -1.04 -7.51
C GLU A 89 2.54 -1.19 -8.54
N GLY A 90 2.22 -1.29 -9.83
CA GLY A 90 3.18 -1.33 -10.92
C GLY A 90 3.66 0.08 -11.23
N TYR A 91 4.82 0.47 -10.71
CA TYR A 91 5.35 1.82 -10.92
C TYR A 91 6.87 1.87 -10.99
N VAL A 92 7.39 2.96 -11.55
CA VAL A 92 8.80 3.33 -11.43
C VAL A 92 8.89 4.77 -10.93
N SER A 93 9.79 5.04 -10.00
CA SER A 93 9.98 6.40 -9.47
C SER A 93 11.42 6.84 -9.52
N VAL A 94 11.63 8.13 -9.76
CA VAL A 94 12.93 8.79 -9.81
C VAL A 94 12.96 9.89 -8.75
N HIS A 95 14.02 9.89 -7.95
CA HIS A 95 14.25 10.85 -6.88
C HIS A 95 15.53 11.62 -7.20
N THR A 96 15.43 12.94 -7.30
CA THR A 96 16.55 13.83 -7.61
C THR A 96 16.71 14.87 -6.53
N ASN A 97 17.94 15.25 -6.17
CA ASN A 97 18.16 16.38 -5.29
C ASN A 97 18.06 17.73 -6.02
N ASP A 98 18.10 18.84 -5.29
CA ASP A 98 18.04 20.21 -5.85
C ASP A 98 19.22 20.57 -6.76
N GLN A 99 20.31 19.78 -6.75
CA GLN A 99 21.48 19.94 -7.63
C GLN A 99 21.41 19.03 -8.87
N GLY A 100 20.24 18.42 -9.13
CA GLY A 100 20.00 17.56 -10.29
C GLY A 100 20.68 16.19 -10.20
N ARG A 101 21.15 15.76 -9.02
CA ARG A 101 21.73 14.42 -8.85
C ARG A 101 20.62 13.41 -8.61
N VAL A 102 20.58 12.32 -9.39
CA VAL A 102 19.67 11.21 -9.13
C VAL A 102 20.14 10.47 -7.89
N GLN A 103 19.29 10.36 -6.87
CA GLN A 103 19.61 9.73 -5.58
C GLN A 103 19.04 8.31 -5.48
N LEU A 104 17.86 8.09 -6.03
CA LEU A 104 17.19 6.80 -5.99
C LEU A 104 16.31 6.63 -7.24
N VAL A 105 16.35 5.44 -7.81
CA VAL A 105 15.30 4.93 -8.69
C VAL A 105 14.67 3.71 -8.02
N GLU A 106 13.37 3.75 -7.77
CA GLU A 106 12.62 2.58 -7.30
C GLU A 106 11.83 1.99 -8.46
N ASN A 107 11.95 0.67 -8.65
CA ASN A 107 11.37 -0.07 -9.74
C ASN A 107 10.45 -1.17 -9.18
N ARG A 108 9.15 -0.99 -9.41
CA ARG A 108 8.08 -1.96 -9.18
C ARG A 108 7.40 -2.36 -10.49
N TRP A 109 8.11 -2.27 -11.61
CA TRP A 109 7.61 -2.75 -12.89
C TRP A 109 7.20 -4.22 -12.80
N VAL A 110 6.06 -4.55 -13.39
CA VAL A 110 5.54 -5.91 -13.49
C VAL A 110 5.78 -6.42 -14.93
N PRO A 111 6.78 -7.29 -15.15
CA PRO A 111 7.05 -7.83 -16.48
C PRO A 111 6.11 -8.99 -16.81
N GLY A 112 6.01 -9.33 -18.10
CA GLY A 112 5.40 -10.59 -18.55
C GLY A 112 3.88 -10.68 -18.38
N LEU A 113 3.18 -9.55 -18.29
CA LEU A 113 1.71 -9.53 -18.30
C LEU A 113 1.21 -10.01 -19.66
N ASP A 114 0.39 -11.07 -19.66
CA ASP A 114 -0.32 -11.58 -20.83
C ASP A 114 -1.73 -12.00 -20.44
N LEU A 115 -2.66 -11.06 -20.56
CA LEU A 115 -4.07 -11.25 -20.25
C LEU A 115 -4.96 -10.36 -21.13
N PRO A 116 -6.22 -10.76 -21.38
CA PRO A 116 -7.21 -9.89 -22.01
C PRO A 116 -7.59 -8.72 -21.08
N VAL A 117 -7.90 -7.57 -21.68
CA VAL A 117 -8.28 -6.34 -20.95
C VAL A 117 -9.71 -5.88 -21.28
N VAL A 118 -10.54 -6.79 -21.79
CA VAL A 118 -11.95 -6.53 -22.06
C VAL A 118 -12.76 -7.06 -20.88
N PRO A 119 -13.47 -6.19 -20.12
CA PRO A 119 -14.31 -6.65 -19.03
C PRO A 119 -15.57 -7.33 -19.58
N HIS A 120 -16.02 -8.40 -18.94
CA HIS A 120 -17.30 -9.06 -19.23
C HIS A 120 -18.42 -8.59 -18.29
N ILE A 121 -18.08 -8.03 -17.14
CA ILE A 121 -19.02 -7.34 -16.26
C ILE A 121 -18.79 -5.83 -16.29
N SER A 122 -19.87 -5.09 -16.17
CA SER A 122 -19.86 -3.63 -16.08
C SER A 122 -19.36 -3.13 -14.72
N ALA A 123 -18.99 -1.86 -14.69
CA ALA A 123 -18.65 -1.16 -13.45
C ALA A 123 -19.81 -1.19 -12.43
N ALA A 124 -21.06 -1.13 -12.91
CA ALA A 124 -22.25 -1.13 -12.06
C ALA A 124 -22.45 -2.50 -11.40
N GLU A 125 -22.31 -3.60 -12.16
CA GLU A 125 -22.37 -4.96 -11.61
C GLU A 125 -21.26 -5.19 -10.58
N ALA A 126 -20.03 -4.74 -10.87
CA ALA A 126 -18.92 -4.82 -9.92
C ALA A 126 -19.19 -4.04 -8.62
N ILE A 127 -19.85 -2.88 -8.70
CA ILE A 127 -20.26 -2.11 -7.52
C ILE A 127 -21.25 -2.91 -6.68
N GLU A 128 -22.28 -3.51 -7.29
CA GLU A 128 -23.27 -4.30 -6.53
C GLU A 128 -22.63 -5.51 -5.86
N ILE A 129 -21.75 -6.24 -6.57
CA ILE A 129 -20.95 -7.33 -5.97
C ILE A 129 -20.12 -6.82 -4.78
N ALA A 130 -19.48 -5.65 -4.90
CA ALA A 130 -18.70 -5.07 -3.83
C ALA A 130 -19.56 -4.64 -2.63
N ARG A 131 -20.78 -4.12 -2.85
CA ARG A 131 -21.75 -3.81 -1.78
C ARG A 131 -22.12 -5.06 -0.99
N GLU A 132 -22.45 -6.15 -1.69
CA GLU A 132 -22.79 -7.43 -1.07
C GLU A 132 -21.61 -8.02 -0.29
N THR A 133 -20.40 -7.93 -0.86
CA THR A 133 -19.15 -8.44 -0.27
C THR A 133 -18.85 -7.87 1.13
N ILE A 134 -19.30 -6.66 1.42
CA ILE A 134 -19.13 -6.01 2.73
C ILE A 134 -20.44 -5.90 3.52
N ALA A 135 -21.54 -6.49 3.03
CA ALA A 135 -22.88 -6.33 3.59
C ALA A 135 -23.24 -4.85 3.84
N LEU A 136 -22.99 -4.01 2.83
CA LEU A 136 -23.16 -2.56 2.91
C LEU A 136 -24.61 -2.21 3.24
N ARG A 137 -24.79 -1.41 4.30
CA ARG A 137 -26.09 -0.87 4.71
C ARG A 137 -26.22 0.62 4.41
N ARG A 138 -25.17 1.40 4.64
CA ARG A 138 -25.16 2.85 4.38
C ARG A 138 -23.80 3.34 3.93
N THR A 139 -23.79 4.31 3.02
CA THR A 139 -22.58 5.03 2.58
C THR A 139 -22.45 6.38 3.29
N ARG A 140 -21.22 6.88 3.37
CA ARG A 140 -20.87 8.26 3.76
C ARG A 140 -20.66 9.17 2.55
N GLY A 141 -20.54 8.60 1.36
CA GLY A 141 -20.26 9.33 0.13
C GLY A 141 -20.49 8.49 -1.13
N GLU A 142 -19.96 9.01 -2.23
CA GLU A 142 -20.01 8.38 -3.55
C GLU A 142 -19.14 7.11 -3.62
N ILE A 143 -19.70 6.04 -4.19
CA ILE A 143 -18.93 4.85 -4.55
C ILE A 143 -18.28 5.07 -5.90
N ARG A 144 -16.99 4.76 -5.99
CA ARG A 144 -16.21 4.92 -7.23
C ARG A 144 -15.69 3.57 -7.70
N SER A 145 -15.50 3.43 -9.00
CA SER A 145 -14.83 2.26 -9.55
C SER A 145 -13.95 2.62 -10.76
N ARG A 146 -12.95 1.79 -11.03
CA ARG A 146 -12.16 1.84 -12.27
C ARG A 146 -11.64 0.46 -12.64
N LEU A 147 -11.27 0.28 -13.91
CA LEU A 147 -10.51 -0.89 -14.34
C LEU A 147 -9.06 -0.78 -13.87
N LEU A 148 -8.50 -1.90 -13.47
CA LEU A 148 -7.15 -2.05 -12.94
C LEU A 148 -6.63 -3.45 -13.31
N ILE A 149 -5.33 -3.57 -13.54
CA ILE A 149 -4.67 -4.88 -13.57
C ILE A 149 -4.19 -5.19 -12.16
N ASP A 150 -4.69 -6.28 -11.57
CA ASP A 150 -4.15 -6.86 -10.36
C ASP A 150 -3.06 -7.88 -10.73
N PRO A 151 -1.77 -7.60 -10.49
CA PRO A 151 -0.66 -8.47 -10.88
C PRO A 151 -0.40 -9.59 -9.86
N SER A 152 -1.24 -9.73 -8.83
CA SER A 152 -1.00 -10.68 -7.75
C SER A 152 -0.89 -12.13 -8.26
N PRO A 153 0.15 -12.88 -7.88
CA PRO A 153 0.31 -14.27 -8.28
C PRO A 153 -0.75 -15.19 -7.63
N PRO A 154 -1.01 -16.38 -8.21
CA PRO A 154 -0.37 -16.94 -9.40
C PRO A 154 -0.87 -16.33 -10.71
N ASP A 155 -2.05 -15.72 -10.72
CA ASP A 155 -2.74 -15.30 -11.94
C ASP A 155 -3.06 -13.79 -11.91
N PRO A 156 -2.33 -12.97 -12.70
CA PRO A 156 -2.73 -11.60 -12.96
C PRO A 156 -4.14 -11.55 -13.56
N ALA A 157 -4.94 -10.57 -13.16
CA ALA A 157 -6.30 -10.41 -13.69
C ALA A 157 -6.67 -8.96 -13.97
N LEU A 158 -7.60 -8.78 -14.91
CA LEU A 158 -8.35 -7.55 -15.06
C LEU A 158 -9.40 -7.50 -13.96
N VAL A 159 -9.38 -6.44 -13.15
CA VAL A 159 -10.32 -6.25 -12.05
C VAL A 159 -10.99 -4.89 -12.12
N TRP A 160 -12.20 -4.82 -11.59
CA TRP A 160 -12.79 -3.57 -11.13
C TRP A 160 -12.30 -3.31 -9.71
N GLU A 161 -11.56 -2.22 -9.54
CA GLU A 161 -11.25 -1.66 -8.23
C GLU A 161 -12.40 -0.76 -7.81
N VAL A 162 -13.04 -1.10 -6.69
CA VAL A 162 -14.21 -0.40 -6.14
C VAL A 162 -13.85 0.21 -4.79
N TRP A 163 -14.13 1.50 -4.62
CA TRP A 163 -13.99 2.22 -3.35
C TRP A 163 -15.36 2.54 -2.78
N ILE A 164 -15.61 2.06 -1.57
CA ILE A 164 -16.87 2.27 -0.85
C ILE A 164 -16.58 3.01 0.46
N PRO A 165 -16.86 4.32 0.54
CA PRO A 165 -16.88 5.03 1.81
C PRO A 165 -18.15 4.63 2.58
N ALA A 166 -18.07 3.56 3.36
CA ALA A 166 -19.18 2.99 4.11
C ALA A 166 -19.34 3.66 5.49
N LEU A 167 -20.59 3.95 5.85
CA LEU A 167 -20.96 4.32 7.21
C LEU A 167 -21.25 3.06 8.04
N ASP A 168 -21.77 2.03 7.38
CA ASP A 168 -22.17 0.79 8.01
C ASP A 168 -22.03 -0.39 7.01
N PRO A 169 -21.08 -1.32 7.23
CA PRO A 169 -20.06 -1.29 8.28
C PRO A 169 -19.06 -0.14 8.08
N LEU A 170 -18.68 0.56 9.16
CA LEU A 170 -17.80 1.73 9.08
C LEU A 170 -16.45 1.36 8.44
N GLY A 171 -16.13 2.02 7.33
CA GLY A 171 -14.89 1.76 6.61
C GLY A 171 -14.75 2.59 5.33
N ASP A 172 -13.52 2.76 4.89
CA ASP A 172 -13.21 3.17 3.52
C ASP A 172 -12.73 1.90 2.83
N TRP A 173 -13.69 1.15 2.30
CA TRP A 173 -13.43 -0.18 1.78
C TRP A 173 -12.88 -0.10 0.37
N ARG A 174 -11.83 -0.85 0.11
CA ARG A 174 -11.31 -1.10 -1.23
C ARG A 174 -11.51 -2.58 -1.57
N ILE A 175 -12.13 -2.85 -2.70
CA ILE A 175 -12.46 -4.20 -3.14
C ILE A 175 -12.01 -4.37 -4.60
N PHE A 176 -11.33 -5.46 -4.91
CA PHE A 176 -11.09 -5.87 -6.29
C PHE A 176 -12.07 -6.97 -6.67
N VAL A 177 -12.84 -6.73 -7.71
CA VAL A 177 -13.79 -7.69 -8.29
C VAL A 177 -13.25 -8.11 -9.65
N ASP A 178 -13.13 -9.42 -9.89
CA ASP A 178 -12.71 -9.95 -11.18
C ASP A 178 -13.64 -9.43 -12.29
N ALA A 179 -13.06 -8.78 -13.31
CA ALA A 179 -13.83 -8.11 -14.36
C ALA A 179 -14.41 -9.07 -15.41
N VAL A 180 -14.10 -10.36 -15.32
CA VAL A 180 -14.58 -11.42 -16.23
C VAL A 180 -15.63 -12.28 -15.53
N GLN A 181 -15.33 -12.76 -14.31
CA GLN A 181 -16.16 -13.71 -13.56
C GLN A 181 -17.04 -13.05 -12.50
N GLY A 182 -16.74 -11.82 -12.09
CA GLY A 182 -17.44 -11.14 -10.99
C GLY A 182 -17.12 -11.68 -9.59
N ALA A 183 -16.07 -12.48 -9.45
CA ALA A 183 -15.65 -12.97 -8.14
C ALA A 183 -14.86 -11.89 -7.37
N PRO A 184 -15.17 -11.60 -6.09
CA PRO A 184 -14.31 -10.76 -5.25
C PRO A 184 -12.96 -11.44 -5.03
N ARG A 185 -11.85 -10.75 -5.37
CA ARG A 185 -10.49 -11.29 -5.20
C ARG A 185 -9.85 -10.84 -3.90
N THR A 186 -9.97 -9.56 -3.57
CA THR A 186 -9.43 -8.98 -2.35
C THR A 186 -10.33 -7.87 -1.82
N LYS A 187 -10.31 -7.67 -0.50
CA LYS A 187 -10.99 -6.57 0.17
C LYS A 187 -10.22 -6.14 1.41
N TRP A 188 -10.17 -4.85 1.68
CA TRP A 188 -9.65 -4.32 2.94
C TRP A 188 -10.32 -3.00 3.29
N ASN A 189 -10.21 -2.64 4.56
CA ASN A 189 -10.64 -1.34 5.07
C ASN A 189 -9.42 -0.42 5.16
N GLU A 190 -9.48 0.76 4.55
CA GLU A 190 -8.44 1.79 4.59
C GLU A 190 -8.56 2.69 5.82
N LEU A 191 -9.65 2.60 6.59
CA LEU A 191 -9.73 3.25 7.90
C LEU A 191 -8.90 2.47 8.93
N PHE A 192 -8.06 3.22 9.64
CA PHE A 192 -7.37 2.75 10.83
C PHE A 192 -8.21 3.08 12.06
N PHE A 193 -8.37 2.09 12.94
CA PHE A 193 -9.01 2.25 14.24
C PHE A 193 -7.95 2.16 15.32
N ASP A 194 -8.13 2.94 16.37
CA ASP A 194 -7.26 2.90 17.54
C ASP A 194 -8.10 2.82 18.83
N SER A 195 -7.50 2.31 19.89
CA SER A 195 -8.17 2.10 21.17
C SER A 195 -7.20 2.31 22.33
N GLY A 196 -7.71 2.80 23.46
CA GLY A 196 -6.93 3.05 24.66
C GLY A 196 -7.67 2.61 25.91
N TYR A 197 -6.92 2.17 26.92
CA TYR A 197 -7.46 1.91 28.25
C TYR A 197 -7.59 3.22 29.02
N VAL A 198 -8.78 3.49 29.53
CA VAL A 198 -9.07 4.69 30.33
C VAL A 198 -9.77 4.33 31.63
N TYR A 199 -9.66 5.22 32.62
CA TYR A 199 -10.60 5.21 33.73
C TYR A 199 -11.81 6.06 33.36
N ASN A 200 -13.00 5.48 33.44
CA ASN A 200 -14.24 6.17 33.09
C ASN A 200 -15.33 5.86 34.13
N PRO A 201 -15.59 6.73 35.13
CA PRO A 201 -14.94 8.03 35.35
C PRO A 201 -13.60 7.94 36.14
N SER A 202 -13.44 6.94 37.02
CA SER A 202 -12.23 6.75 37.85
C SER A 202 -12.19 5.32 38.43
N ALA A 203 -11.00 4.81 38.76
CA ALA A 203 -10.84 3.47 39.37
C ALA A 203 -11.59 3.30 40.70
N LEU A 204 -11.64 4.36 41.54
CA LEU A 204 -12.34 4.31 42.82
C LEU A 204 -13.84 4.10 42.66
N GLN A 205 -14.44 4.76 41.67
CA GLN A 205 -15.87 4.66 41.41
C GLN A 205 -16.24 3.33 40.77
N ASP A 206 -15.39 2.83 39.86
CA ASP A 206 -15.60 1.55 39.18
C ASP A 206 -15.49 0.35 40.14
N THR A 207 -14.48 0.37 41.01
CA THR A 207 -14.21 -0.74 41.94
C THR A 207 -14.91 -0.62 43.29
N GLY A 208 -15.35 0.58 43.68
CA GLY A 208 -15.81 0.89 45.03
C GLY A 208 -14.68 0.84 46.09
N ASN A 209 -13.42 0.69 45.69
CA ASN A 209 -12.30 0.49 46.60
C ASN A 209 -11.62 1.83 46.97
N THR A 210 -11.89 2.31 48.18
CA THR A 210 -11.27 3.54 48.73
C THR A 210 -9.83 3.35 49.23
N ALA A 211 -9.32 2.12 49.20
CA ALA A 211 -7.94 1.80 49.58
C ALA A 211 -6.94 1.95 48.41
N LEU A 212 -7.40 2.21 47.19
CA LEU A 212 -6.51 2.44 46.03
C LEU A 212 -5.53 3.60 46.28
N ARG A 213 -4.29 3.45 45.80
CA ARG A 213 -3.22 4.44 45.90
C ARG A 213 -2.54 4.58 44.54
N ASP A 214 -2.17 5.81 44.19
CA ASP A 214 -1.50 6.13 42.91
C ASP A 214 -0.08 5.52 42.82
N ASN A 215 0.62 5.38 43.94
CA ASN A 215 1.95 4.79 44.00
C ASN A 215 2.96 5.39 42.99
N ASN A 216 2.89 6.71 42.77
CA ASN A 216 3.78 7.44 41.86
C ASN A 216 3.74 6.90 40.42
N ASN A 217 2.53 6.76 39.86
CA ASN A 217 2.25 6.20 38.54
C ASN A 217 2.66 4.72 38.37
N ALA A 218 2.90 3.98 39.45
CA ALA A 218 3.20 2.55 39.35
C ALA A 218 1.92 1.77 39.03
N ASP A 219 1.97 0.92 38.00
CA ASP A 219 0.88 0.01 37.69
C ASP A 219 0.65 -0.98 38.84
N THR A 220 -0.61 -1.21 39.18
CA THR A 220 -1.04 -2.29 40.08
C THR A 220 -2.05 -3.19 39.36
N PRO A 221 -2.18 -4.47 39.74
CA PRO A 221 -3.20 -5.35 39.18
C PRO A 221 -4.62 -4.78 39.32
N GLU A 222 -4.92 -4.16 40.46
CA GLU A 222 -6.23 -3.58 40.76
C GLU A 222 -6.53 -2.36 39.86
N LEU A 223 -5.56 -1.44 39.72
CA LEU A 223 -5.69 -0.29 38.82
C LEU A 223 -5.76 -0.72 37.35
N THR A 224 -4.97 -1.73 36.96
CA THR A 224 -4.99 -2.28 35.60
C THR A 224 -6.36 -2.86 35.24
N ALA A 225 -6.97 -3.59 36.17
CA ALA A 225 -8.29 -4.21 36.00
C ALA A 225 -9.44 -3.21 35.98
N ALA A 226 -9.28 -2.04 36.63
CA ALA A 226 -10.30 -0.99 36.70
C ALA A 226 -10.38 -0.08 35.45
N ARG A 227 -9.60 -0.38 34.39
CA ARG A 227 -9.63 0.38 33.14
C ARG A 227 -10.60 -0.25 32.15
N SER A 228 -11.27 0.58 31.38
CA SER A 228 -12.10 0.17 30.25
C SER A 228 -11.40 0.49 28.94
N LEU A 229 -11.43 -0.45 27.98
CA LEU A 229 -10.96 -0.20 26.62
C LEU A 229 -11.99 0.64 25.87
N VAL A 230 -11.56 1.78 25.34
CA VAL A 230 -12.42 2.68 24.55
C VAL A 230 -11.80 2.91 23.17
N THR A 231 -12.65 3.10 22.16
CA THR A 231 -12.22 3.58 20.84
C THR A 231 -11.76 5.02 20.97
N LEU A 232 -10.55 5.31 20.49
CA LEU A 232 -10.06 6.68 20.46
C LEU A 232 -10.58 7.38 19.21
N SER A 233 -11.30 8.48 19.41
CA SER A 233 -11.88 9.31 18.35
C SER A 233 -11.24 10.70 18.33
N GLY A 234 -11.48 11.48 17.28
CA GLY A 234 -11.03 12.88 17.23
C GLY A 234 -9.64 13.10 16.61
N LEU A 235 -9.25 12.29 15.64
CA LEU A 235 -8.00 12.50 14.89
C LEU A 235 -8.19 13.65 13.88
N THR A 236 -7.46 14.75 14.07
CA THR A 236 -7.42 15.92 13.16
C THR A 236 -5.96 16.26 12.86
N ASP A 237 -5.58 16.38 11.59
CA ASP A 237 -4.20 16.68 11.17
C ASP A 237 -3.13 15.76 11.80
N ASN A 238 -3.43 14.47 11.91
CA ASN A 238 -2.62 13.45 12.60
C ASN A 238 -2.41 13.67 14.11
N VAL A 239 -3.16 14.59 14.72
CA VAL A 239 -3.19 14.82 16.17
C VAL A 239 -4.51 14.28 16.73
N LEU A 240 -4.43 13.54 17.83
CA LEU A 240 -5.59 12.93 18.46
C LEU A 240 -6.09 13.83 19.60
N VAL A 241 -7.22 14.49 19.36
CA VAL A 241 -7.89 15.37 20.32
C VAL A 241 -9.35 14.96 20.41
N GLY A 242 -9.72 14.32 21.51
CA GLY A 242 -11.02 13.73 21.73
C GLY A 242 -11.38 13.59 23.21
N PRO A 243 -12.53 12.98 23.52
CA PRO A 243 -13.06 12.94 24.89
C PRO A 243 -12.20 12.14 25.88
N TYR A 244 -11.36 11.23 25.37
CA TYR A 244 -10.54 10.31 26.17
C TYR A 244 -9.04 10.59 26.09
N VAL A 245 -8.62 11.48 25.19
CA VAL A 245 -7.21 11.76 24.91
C VAL A 245 -7.10 13.15 24.30
N ASP A 246 -6.19 13.95 24.84
CA ASP A 246 -5.87 15.27 24.31
C ASP A 246 -4.35 15.39 24.21
N LEU A 247 -3.81 15.15 23.01
CA LEU A 247 -2.38 15.29 22.75
C LEU A 247 -1.92 16.76 22.67
N CYS A 248 -2.82 17.73 22.77
CA CYS A 248 -2.50 19.14 22.93
C CYS A 248 -2.52 19.60 24.40
N ALA A 249 -2.89 18.74 25.34
CA ALA A 249 -2.94 19.12 26.74
C ALA A 249 -1.54 19.47 27.27
N THR A 250 -1.47 20.49 28.14
CA THR A 250 -0.20 20.96 28.71
C THR A 250 0.50 19.84 29.48
N GLY A 251 1.79 19.63 29.18
CA GLY A 251 2.61 18.62 29.86
C GLY A 251 2.56 17.22 29.25
N ILE A 252 1.81 17.01 28.16
CA ILE A 252 1.86 15.77 27.39
C ILE A 252 3.17 15.70 26.58
N GLY A 253 3.86 14.56 26.67
CA GLY A 253 5.08 14.26 25.93
C GLY A 253 5.35 12.77 25.90
N GLY A 254 6.24 12.30 25.01
CA GLY A 254 6.60 10.88 24.91
C GLY A 254 5.51 9.96 24.34
N ALA A 255 4.41 10.51 23.83
CA ALA A 255 3.40 9.75 23.12
C ALA A 255 3.93 9.22 21.77
N TYR A 256 3.39 8.07 21.33
CA TYR A 256 3.72 7.50 20.03
C TYR A 256 3.27 8.39 18.85
N LYS A 257 2.13 9.06 19.01
CA LYS A 257 1.64 10.07 18.05
C LYS A 257 2.17 11.45 18.45
N PRO A 258 2.44 12.35 17.48
CA PRO A 258 2.92 13.69 17.77
C PRO A 258 1.96 14.42 18.72
N ALA A 259 2.51 14.99 19.79
CA ALA A 259 1.82 16.00 20.58
C ALA A 259 1.78 17.33 19.82
N CYS A 260 0.86 18.19 20.24
CA CYS A 260 0.96 19.62 19.98
C CYS A 260 2.05 20.17 20.93
#